data_AF-A0A087E4A2-F1
#
_entry.id   AF-A0A087E4A2-F1
#
_cell.length_a   1.000
_cell.length_b   1.000
_cell.length_c   1.000
_cell.angle_alpha   90.00
_cell.angle_beta   90.00
_cell.angle_gamma   90.00
#
_symmetry.space_group_name_H-M   'P 1'
#
loop_
_entity.id
_entity.type
_entity.pdbx_description
1 polymer ?
#
loop_
_entity_poly.entity_id
_entity_poly.type
_entity_poly.pdbx_seq_one_letter_code
_entity_poly.pdbx_strand_id
1 'polypeptide(L)'
;MPCNRIRATDTIYKDNDCTNFASQIRRAGGEPFHLPAWGYASGGGTTAWVNANAFSKFFGWKSWTSDHRKFSTWLAPGYFIGLDHGIDGSCDHIGFVVATGSDRGNYRDYQVAQHSKNYVDWVSSNQNTWEWQPGSLYIRINS
;
A
#
# COMPACT_ATOMS: atom_id res chain seq x y z
N MET A 1 -5.21 5.00 24.72
CA MET A 1 -5.08 3.53 24.72
C MET A 1 -3.64 3.20 24.32
N PRO A 2 -2.83 2.50 25.14
CA PRO A 2 -1.44 2.28 24.80
C PRO A 2 -1.30 1.18 23.73
N CYS A 3 -0.67 1.54 22.62
CA CYS A 3 -0.33 0.65 21.51
C CYS A 3 0.76 -0.33 21.96
N ASN A 4 0.43 -1.62 22.02
CA ASN A 4 1.37 -2.65 22.46
C ASN A 4 2.26 -3.06 21.28
N ARG A 5 3.53 -2.64 21.37
CA ARG A 5 4.59 -2.87 20.38
C ARG A 5 4.91 -4.37 20.31
N ILE A 6 4.58 -5.00 19.19
CA ILE A 6 4.97 -6.40 18.92
C ILE A 6 6.50 -6.47 18.81
N ARG A 7 7.12 -7.36 19.61
CA ARG A 7 8.56 -7.57 19.67
C ARG A 7 9.03 -8.32 18.43
N ALA A 8 9.90 -7.67 17.64
CA ALA A 8 10.55 -8.27 16.48
C ALA A 8 11.82 -9.02 16.91
N THR A 9 11.90 -10.29 16.54
CA THR A 9 13.17 -11.03 16.42
C THR A 9 13.30 -11.47 14.97
N ASP A 10 14.45 -11.13 14.38
CA ASP A 10 15.00 -11.50 13.07
C ASP A 10 14.28 -11.05 11.79
N THR A 11 14.79 -9.93 11.25
CA THR A 11 15.15 -9.68 9.83
C THR A 11 14.07 -9.73 8.73
N ILE A 12 12.78 -9.95 9.03
CA ILE A 12 11.66 -10.00 8.04
C ILE A 12 10.56 -8.94 8.32
N TYR A 13 10.88 -7.84 9.02
CA TYR A 13 9.85 -6.95 9.63
C TYR A 13 9.86 -5.48 9.21
N LYS A 14 10.56 -5.08 8.15
CA LYS A 14 10.49 -3.68 7.66
C LYS A 14 9.25 -3.38 6.79
N ASP A 15 8.60 -4.41 6.23
CA ASP A 15 7.50 -4.25 5.26
C ASP A 15 6.14 -4.77 5.73
N ASN A 16 6.07 -5.41 6.91
CA ASN A 16 4.81 -5.98 7.42
C ASN A 16 3.83 -4.92 7.94
N ASP A 17 4.28 -3.69 8.15
CA ASP A 17 3.46 -2.65 8.77
C ASP A 17 2.61 -1.89 7.74
N CYS A 18 3.12 -1.67 6.51
CA CYS A 18 2.35 -1.01 5.46
C CYS A 18 1.09 -1.80 5.10
N THR A 19 1.20 -3.12 5.00
CA THR A 19 0.07 -3.99 4.66
C THR A 19 -0.90 -4.15 5.81
N ASN A 20 -0.41 -4.23 7.05
CA ASN A 20 -1.28 -4.28 8.22
C ASN A 20 -2.12 -2.99 8.31
N PHE A 21 -1.49 -1.83 8.12
CA PHE A 21 -2.18 -0.54 8.07
C PHE A 21 -3.20 -0.48 6.92
N ALA A 22 -2.82 -0.90 5.71
CA ALA A 22 -3.73 -0.97 4.58
C ALA A 22 -4.92 -1.90 4.84
N SER A 23 -4.69 -3.06 5.46
CA SER A 23 -5.74 -4.00 5.84
C SER A 23 -6.70 -3.42 6.87
N GLN A 24 -6.19 -2.65 7.85
CA GLN A 24 -7.03 -1.93 8.80
C GLN A 24 -7.89 -0.86 8.11
N ILE A 25 -7.32 -0.09 7.18
CA ILE A 25 -8.10 0.87 6.37
C ILE A 25 -9.20 0.16 5.60
N ARG A 26 -8.86 -0.94 4.91
CA ARG A 26 -9.85 -1.68 4.09
C ARG A 26 -10.97 -2.26 4.94
N ARG A 27 -10.63 -2.80 6.12
CA ARG A 27 -11.61 -3.29 7.09
C ARG A 27 -12.52 -2.17 7.60
N ALA A 28 -11.94 -1.01 7.92
CA ALA A 28 -12.70 0.18 8.31
C ALA A 28 -13.58 0.73 7.18
N GLY A 29 -13.17 0.53 5.92
CA GLY A 29 -13.94 0.82 4.72
C GLY A 29 -15.12 -0.13 4.46
N GLY A 30 -15.31 -1.15 5.31
CA GLY A 30 -16.47 -2.05 5.27
C GLY A 30 -16.20 -3.44 4.72
N GLU A 31 -14.97 -3.75 4.29
CA GLU A 31 -14.62 -5.08 3.80
C GLU A 31 -14.83 -6.14 4.90
N PRO A 32 -15.66 -7.18 4.69
CA PRO A 32 -15.81 -8.26 5.64
C PRO A 32 -14.52 -9.09 5.74
N PHE A 33 -14.34 -9.82 6.84
CA PHE A 33 -13.25 -10.80 6.88
C PHE A 33 -13.53 -11.95 5.93
N HIS A 34 -12.47 -12.44 5.30
CA HIS A 34 -12.47 -13.59 4.40
C HIS A 34 -11.58 -14.68 4.99
N LEU A 35 -11.93 -15.16 6.19
CA LEU A 35 -11.13 -16.19 6.85
C LEU A 35 -11.23 -17.53 6.10
N PRO A 36 -10.13 -18.30 6.01
CA PRO A 36 -8.83 -18.05 6.63
C PRO A 36 -7.86 -17.19 5.80
N ALA A 37 -8.28 -16.68 4.64
CA ALA A 37 -7.40 -16.01 3.68
C ALA A 37 -7.01 -14.58 4.12
N TRP A 38 -7.98 -13.74 4.47
CA TRP A 38 -7.75 -12.35 4.88
C TRP A 38 -8.56 -11.98 6.14
N GLY A 39 -7.86 -11.64 7.21
CA GLY A 39 -8.44 -11.22 8.48
C GLY A 39 -7.42 -11.25 9.61
N TYR A 40 -7.85 -10.98 10.84
CA TYR A 40 -7.04 -11.15 12.03
C TYR A 40 -7.86 -11.71 13.19
N ALA A 41 -7.20 -12.42 14.09
CA ALA A 41 -7.78 -12.95 15.33
C ALA A 41 -6.77 -12.80 16.49
N SER A 42 -7.07 -13.35 17.66
CA SER A 42 -6.22 -13.27 18.85
C SER A 42 -4.78 -13.80 18.66
N GLY A 43 -4.55 -14.60 17.61
CA GLY A 43 -3.23 -15.11 17.22
C GLY A 43 -2.46 -14.26 16.18
N GLY A 44 -3.03 -13.15 15.71
CA GLY A 44 -2.43 -12.29 14.68
C GLY A 44 -3.23 -12.21 13.37
N GLY A 45 -2.69 -11.47 12.40
CA GLY A 45 -3.23 -11.36 11.05
C GLY A 45 -2.87 -12.57 10.18
N THR A 46 -3.76 -12.95 9.26
CA THR A 46 -3.45 -13.94 8.21
C THR A 46 -2.34 -13.43 7.29
N THR A 47 -1.76 -14.30 6.46
CA THR A 47 -0.69 -13.88 5.53
C THR A 47 -1.12 -12.70 4.64
N ALA A 48 -2.33 -12.73 4.07
CA ALA A 48 -2.82 -11.62 3.25
C ALA A 48 -3.13 -10.35 4.06
N TRP A 49 -3.25 -10.43 5.40
CA TRP A 49 -3.43 -9.27 6.27
C TRP A 49 -2.12 -8.50 6.48
N VAL A 50 -0.98 -9.19 6.53
CA VAL A 50 0.31 -8.60 6.93
C VAL A 50 1.35 -8.52 5.82
N ASN A 51 1.20 -9.26 4.72
CA ASN A 51 2.18 -9.32 3.64
C ASN A 51 1.68 -8.64 2.35
N ALA A 52 2.46 -7.71 1.80
CA ALA A 52 2.10 -6.88 0.65
C ALA A 52 1.74 -7.70 -0.60
N ASN A 53 2.57 -8.69 -0.92
CA ASN A 53 2.36 -9.54 -2.08
C ASN A 53 1.05 -10.35 -1.93
N ALA A 54 0.87 -11.01 -0.79
CA ALA A 54 -0.34 -11.78 -0.49
C ALA A 54 -1.60 -10.90 -0.48
N PHE A 55 -1.55 -9.70 0.10
CA PHE A 55 -2.63 -8.72 0.07
C PHE A 55 -3.00 -8.33 -1.36
N SER A 56 -2.00 -7.92 -2.15
CA SER A 56 -2.21 -7.44 -3.51
C SER A 56 -2.77 -8.54 -4.43
N LYS A 57 -2.35 -9.80 -4.23
CA LYS A 57 -2.86 -10.96 -4.96
C LYS A 57 -4.25 -11.36 -4.50
N PHE A 58 -4.53 -11.31 -3.19
CA PHE A 58 -5.84 -11.63 -2.64
C PHE A 58 -6.93 -10.68 -3.17
N PHE A 59 -6.65 -9.38 -3.18
CA PHE A 59 -7.60 -8.39 -3.71
C PHE A 59 -7.50 -8.17 -5.22
N GLY A 60 -6.40 -8.59 -5.84
CA GLY A 60 -6.18 -8.54 -7.27
C GLY A 60 -5.69 -7.19 -7.78
N TRP A 61 -4.77 -7.24 -8.75
CA TRP A 61 -4.28 -6.07 -9.45
C TRP A 61 -5.27 -5.64 -10.52
N LYS A 62 -5.68 -4.36 -10.49
CA LYS A 62 -6.58 -3.79 -11.48
C LYS A 62 -5.84 -3.29 -12.71
N SER A 63 -4.68 -2.68 -12.51
CA SER A 63 -3.85 -2.09 -13.57
C SER A 63 -2.45 -1.81 -13.04
N TRP A 64 -1.44 -1.87 -13.91
CA TRP A 64 -0.05 -1.63 -13.55
C TRP A 64 0.72 -0.92 -14.67
N THR A 65 1.78 -0.19 -14.31
CA THR A 65 2.65 0.51 -15.26
C THR A 65 3.98 0.89 -14.60
N SER A 66 5.06 0.98 -15.38
CA SER A 66 6.33 1.57 -14.92
C SER A 66 6.39 3.09 -15.11
N ASP A 67 5.35 3.68 -15.73
CA ASP A 67 5.25 5.11 -15.96
C ASP A 67 4.48 5.78 -14.82
N HIS A 68 5.19 6.52 -13.97
CA HIS A 68 4.61 7.24 -12.85
C HIS A 68 3.59 8.31 -13.27
N ARG A 69 3.83 9.01 -14.39
CA ARG A 69 2.89 10.01 -14.92
C ARG A 69 1.57 9.31 -15.22
N LYS A 70 1.62 8.22 -15.99
CA LYS A 70 0.43 7.43 -16.32
C LYS A 70 -0.27 6.91 -15.07
N PHE A 71 0.48 6.32 -14.16
CA PHE A 71 -0.02 5.81 -12.88
C PHE A 71 -0.79 6.88 -12.10
N SER A 72 -0.20 8.07 -11.92
CA SER A 72 -0.79 9.17 -11.17
C SER A 72 -2.15 9.63 -11.71
N THR A 73 -2.37 9.53 -13.02
CA THR A 73 -3.64 9.91 -13.67
C THR A 73 -4.75 8.89 -13.48
N TRP A 74 -4.43 7.64 -13.10
CA TRP A 74 -5.42 6.61 -12.83
C TRP A 74 -6.01 6.67 -11.42
N LEU A 75 -5.36 7.40 -10.51
CA LEU A 75 -5.68 7.36 -9.09
C LEU A 75 -6.96 8.12 -8.73
N ALA A 76 -7.63 7.68 -7.68
CA ALA A 76 -8.70 8.38 -7.00
C ALA A 76 -8.59 8.12 -5.50
N PRO A 77 -9.13 8.99 -4.64
CA PRO A 77 -9.25 8.73 -3.21
C PRO A 77 -9.93 7.38 -2.96
N GLY A 78 -9.41 6.59 -2.01
CA GLY A 78 -9.92 5.25 -1.71
C GLY A 78 -9.17 4.11 -2.39
N TYR A 79 -8.25 4.40 -3.31
CA TYR A 79 -7.50 3.34 -3.98
C TYR A 79 -6.35 2.81 -3.13
N PHE A 80 -6.25 1.49 -3.08
CA PHE A 80 -5.04 0.80 -2.65
C PHE A 80 -4.07 0.74 -3.82
N ILE A 81 -2.81 1.06 -3.52
CA ILE A 81 -1.72 1.12 -4.49
C ILE A 81 -0.54 0.31 -3.99
N GLY A 82 0.30 -0.16 -4.90
CA GLY A 82 1.48 -0.94 -4.55
C GLY A 82 2.68 -0.66 -5.46
N LEU A 83 3.82 -1.18 -5.02
CA LEU A 83 5.07 -1.20 -5.77
C LEU A 83 5.57 -2.64 -5.83
N ASP A 84 5.97 -3.07 -7.02
CA ASP A 84 6.76 -4.27 -7.27
C ASP A 84 8.16 -3.81 -7.68
N HIS A 85 9.11 -3.96 -6.76
CA HIS A 85 10.50 -3.57 -6.95
C HIS A 85 11.24 -4.69 -7.69
N GLY A 86 11.98 -4.34 -8.74
CA GLY A 86 12.68 -5.34 -9.55
C GLY A 86 11.79 -6.05 -10.57
N ILE A 87 10.47 -5.80 -10.56
CA ILE A 87 9.51 -6.25 -11.58
C ILE A 87 9.51 -7.79 -11.67
N ASP A 88 9.40 -8.45 -10.53
CA ASP A 88 9.40 -9.91 -10.41
C ASP A 88 7.99 -10.52 -10.23
N GLY A 89 6.95 -9.66 -10.21
CA GLY A 89 5.57 -10.06 -9.96
C GLY A 89 5.23 -10.18 -8.46
N SER A 90 6.09 -9.68 -7.58
CA SER A 90 5.86 -9.56 -6.15
C SER A 90 5.58 -8.11 -5.78
N CYS A 91 4.44 -7.85 -5.14
CA CYS A 91 4.20 -6.54 -4.56
C CYS A 91 4.96 -6.43 -3.23
N ASP A 92 5.89 -5.49 -3.12
CA ASP A 92 6.76 -5.30 -1.96
C ASP A 92 6.25 -4.21 -1.02
N HIS A 93 5.48 -3.26 -1.54
CA HIS A 93 4.97 -2.14 -0.77
C HIS A 93 3.50 -1.85 -1.05
N ILE A 94 2.76 -1.38 -0.04
CA ILE A 94 1.35 -0.98 -0.14
C ILE A 94 1.16 0.43 0.43
N GLY A 95 0.37 1.24 -0.28
CA GLY A 95 -0.13 2.52 0.19
C GLY A 95 -1.63 2.69 -0.07
N PHE A 96 -2.21 3.71 0.55
CA PHE A 96 -3.61 4.08 0.35
C PHE A 96 -3.72 5.54 -0.10
N VAL A 97 -4.44 5.79 -1.19
CA VAL A 97 -4.64 7.13 -1.74
C VAL A 97 -5.73 7.85 -0.93
N VAL A 98 -5.34 8.95 -0.28
CA VAL A 98 -6.23 9.76 0.56
C VAL A 98 -6.87 10.90 -0.24
N ALA A 99 -6.11 11.50 -1.16
CA ALA A 99 -6.56 12.63 -1.96
C ALA A 99 -5.85 12.67 -3.32
N THR A 100 -6.45 13.35 -4.29
CA THR A 100 -5.81 13.70 -5.57
C THR A 100 -5.75 15.22 -5.70
N GLY A 101 -4.67 15.73 -6.29
CA GLY A 101 -4.41 17.14 -6.46
C GLY A 101 -4.30 17.54 -7.93
N SER A 102 -3.73 18.73 -8.14
CA SER A 102 -3.54 19.31 -9.47
C SER A 102 -2.46 18.61 -10.27
N ASP A 103 -2.49 18.81 -11.59
CA ASP A 103 -1.41 18.43 -12.47
C ASP A 103 -0.15 19.27 -12.20
N ARG A 104 1.01 18.61 -12.06
CA ARG A 104 2.32 19.24 -11.84
C ARG A 104 3.21 19.20 -13.09
N GLY A 105 2.66 18.77 -14.22
CA GLY A 105 3.34 18.62 -15.50
C GLY A 105 3.93 17.22 -15.69
N ASN A 106 4.72 16.74 -14.72
CA ASN A 106 5.33 15.41 -14.76
C ASN A 106 4.47 14.31 -14.11
N TYR A 107 3.53 14.64 -13.24
CA TYR A 107 2.52 13.74 -12.67
C TYR A 107 1.35 14.57 -12.12
N ARG A 108 0.20 13.93 -11.89
CA ARG A 108 -0.90 14.54 -11.15
C ARG A 108 -0.65 14.28 -9.67
N ASP A 109 -0.61 15.30 -8.83
CA ASP A 109 -0.29 15.12 -7.41
C ASP A 109 -1.32 14.23 -6.71
N TYR A 110 -0.90 13.50 -5.69
CA TYR A 110 -1.78 12.66 -4.87
C TYR A 110 -1.20 12.49 -3.47
N GLN A 111 -2.07 12.29 -2.50
CA GLN A 111 -1.70 12.10 -1.11
C GLN A 111 -1.79 10.61 -0.76
N VAL A 112 -0.75 10.08 -0.12
CA VAL A 112 -0.68 8.67 0.27
C VAL A 112 -0.56 8.56 1.78
N ALA A 113 -1.38 7.70 2.37
CA ALA A 113 -1.18 7.19 3.72
C ALA A 113 -0.42 5.86 3.66
N GLN A 114 0.73 5.77 4.35
CA GLN A 114 1.49 4.53 4.45
C GLN A 114 2.34 4.46 5.73
N HIS A 115 2.53 3.24 6.25
CA HIS A 115 3.06 3.01 7.60
C HIS A 115 4.51 2.51 7.62
N SER A 116 5.17 2.26 6.48
CA SER A 116 6.62 1.95 6.52
C SER A 116 7.47 3.15 6.94
N LYS A 117 6.98 4.38 6.73
CA LYS A 117 7.59 5.64 7.21
C LYS A 117 6.65 6.51 8.07
N ASN A 118 5.47 5.99 8.43
CA ASN A 118 4.44 6.66 9.22
C ASN A 118 4.07 8.07 8.71
N TYR A 119 3.51 8.16 7.50
CA TYR A 119 3.04 9.44 6.97
C TYR A 119 1.66 9.38 6.32
N VAL A 120 1.04 10.56 6.24
CA VAL A 120 -0.03 10.89 5.29
C VAL A 120 0.43 12.15 4.57
N ASP A 121 0.91 12.01 3.33
CA ASP A 121 1.62 13.12 2.69
C ASP A 121 1.49 13.11 1.18
N TRP A 122 1.56 14.30 0.61
CA TRP A 122 1.52 14.53 -0.83
C TRP A 122 2.79 14.01 -1.48
N VAL A 123 2.67 13.44 -2.68
CA VAL A 123 3.81 12.96 -3.48
C VAL A 123 4.81 14.06 -3.76
N SER A 124 4.35 15.30 -3.82
CA SER A 124 5.23 16.45 -3.97
C SER A 124 6.01 16.88 -2.73
N SER A 125 5.79 16.25 -1.58
CA SER A 125 6.59 16.48 -0.40
C SER A 125 7.91 15.69 -0.49
N ASN A 126 8.93 16.13 0.25
CA ASN A 126 10.21 15.41 0.30
C ASN A 126 10.14 14.10 1.12
N GLN A 127 9.02 13.82 1.80
CA GLN A 127 8.86 12.60 2.62
C GLN A 127 8.24 11.46 1.82
N ASN A 128 7.30 11.81 0.94
CA ASN A 128 6.71 10.88 0.00
C ASN A 128 7.72 10.62 -1.13
N THR A 129 7.88 9.35 -1.51
CA THR A 129 8.90 8.95 -2.49
C THR A 129 8.28 8.23 -3.68
N TRP A 130 6.96 8.22 -3.81
CA TRP A 130 6.26 7.43 -4.82
C TRP A 130 6.54 7.86 -6.27
N GLU A 131 7.09 9.04 -6.51
CA GLU A 131 7.55 9.50 -7.82
C GLU A 131 9.00 9.06 -8.15
N TRP A 132 9.75 8.59 -7.15
CA TRP A 132 11.15 8.16 -7.25
C TRP A 132 11.31 6.66 -6.98
N GLN A 133 10.67 5.83 -7.81
CA GLN A 133 10.76 4.36 -7.73
C GLN A 133 11.35 3.76 -9.02
N PRO A 134 12.65 4.00 -9.31
CA PRO A 134 13.29 3.48 -10.50
C PRO A 134 13.28 1.94 -10.49
N GLY A 135 13.05 1.33 -11.66
CA GLY A 135 13.02 -0.14 -11.79
C GLY A 135 11.86 -0.80 -11.05
N SER A 136 10.80 -0.04 -10.73
CA SER A 136 9.62 -0.57 -10.06
C SER A 136 8.39 -0.49 -10.96
N LEU A 137 7.44 -1.38 -10.71
CA LEU A 137 6.13 -1.37 -11.31
C LEU A 137 5.11 -0.79 -10.33
N TYR A 138 4.39 0.26 -10.74
CA TYR A 138 3.30 0.83 -9.98
C TYR A 138 2.02 0.03 -10.19
N ILE A 139 1.36 -0.33 -9.10
CA ILE A 139 0.18 -1.21 -9.11
C ILE A 139 -1.01 -0.46 -8.53
N ARG A 140 -2.16 -0.53 -9.19
CA ARG A 140 -3.46 -0.22 -8.59
C ARG A 140 -4.15 -1.52 -8.23
N ILE A 141 -4.56 -1.66 -6.98
CA ILE A 141 -5.25 -2.83 -6.44
C ILE A 141 -6.77 -2.56 -6.48
N ASN A 142 -7.59 -3.60 -6.64
CA ASN A 142 -9.05 -3.42 -6.56
C ASN A 142 -9.44 -2.82 -5.21
N SER A 143 -10.23 -1.75 -5.24
CA SER A 143 -10.91 -1.14 -4.10
C SER A 143 -12.06 -2.01 -3.61
#